data_AF-A0A2E0A4W5-F1
#
_entry.id   AF-A0A2E0A4W5-F1
#
_cell.length_a   1.000
_cell.length_b   1.000
_cell.length_c   1.000
_cell.angle_alpha   90.00
_cell.angle_beta   90.00
_cell.angle_gamma   90.00
#
_symmetry.space_group_name_H-M   'P 1'
#
loop_
_entity.id
_entity.type
_entity.pdbx_description
1 polymer ?
#
loop_
_entity_poly.entity_id
_entity_poly.type
_entity_poly.pdbx_seq_one_letter_code
_entity_poly.pdbx_strand_id
1 'polypeptide(L)' 'MGAEVLLAGLILLPFIIWILPILLIATSDRASGRERLAWILLVIFISWFSWIFYLIFAPVRKDEDDFPVNPRR' A
#
# COMPACT_ATOMS: atom_id res chain seq x y z
N MET A 1 19.97 -22.64 -9.37
CA MET A 1 18.67 -22.69 -10.09
C MET A 1 17.45 -22.54 -9.19
N GLY A 2 17.41 -23.05 -7.95
CA GLY A 2 16.23 -22.93 -7.08
C GLY A 2 16.05 -21.55 -6.43
N ALA A 3 17.07 -21.05 -5.73
CA ALA A 3 16.95 -19.83 -4.92
C ALA A 3 16.75 -18.56 -5.76
N GLU A 4 17.40 -18.47 -6.94
CA GLU A 4 17.23 -17.30 -7.81
C GLU A 4 15.81 -17.18 -8.37
N VAL A 5 15.14 -18.30 -8.65
CA VAL A 5 13.74 -18.31 -9.11
C VAL A 5 12.80 -17.93 -7.97
N LEU A 6 13.09 -18.38 -6.75
CA LEU A 6 12.31 -18.00 -5.56
C LEU A 6 12.44 -16.50 -5.26
N LEU A 7 13.65 -15.95 -5.35
CA LEU A 7 13.89 -14.52 -5.17
C LEU A 7 13.21 -13.69 -6.28
N ALA A 8 13.30 -14.13 -7.53
CA ALA A 8 12.61 -13.49 -8.64
C ALA A 8 11.09 -13.50 -8.42
N GLY A 9 10.52 -14.63 -7.99
CA GLY A 9 9.09 -14.74 -7.67
C GLY A 9 8.66 -13.81 -6.52
N LEU A 10 9.45 -13.73 -5.45
CA LEU A 10 9.17 -12.87 -4.30
C LEU A 10 9.11 -11.38 -4.69
N ILE A 11 9.93 -10.97 -5.64
CA ILE A 11 9.98 -9.58 -6.13
C ILE A 11 8.87 -9.35 -7.16
N LEU A 12 8.74 -10.21 -8.17
CA LEU A 12 7.86 -9.98 -9.32
C LEU A 12 6.37 -10.13 -8.98
N LEU A 13 6.02 -11.04 -8.08
CA LEU A 13 4.62 -11.35 -7.77
C LEU A 13 3.86 -10.16 -7.16
N PRO A 14 4.43 -9.40 -6.19
CA PRO A 14 3.84 -8.13 -5.75
C PRO A 14 3.64 -7.11 -6.86
N PHE A 15 4.60 -6.95 -7.78
CA PHE A 15 4.45 -6.02 -8.92
C PHE A 15 3.32 -6.45 -9.85
N ILE A 16 3.18 -7.76 -10.11
CA ILE A 16 2.09 -8.29 -10.94
C ILE A 16 0.74 -8.02 -10.28
N ILE A 17 0.61 -8.31 -8.98
CA ILE A 17 -0.63 -8.03 -8.22
C ILE A 17 -0.96 -6.54 -8.22
N TRP A 18 0.06 -5.68 -8.13
CA TRP A 18 -0.11 -4.23 -8.14
C TRP A 18 -0.56 -3.68 -9.51
N ILE A 19 -0.04 -4.23 -10.62
CA ILE A 19 -0.41 -3.83 -11.98
C ILE A 19 -1.77 -4.43 -12.41
N LEU A 20 -2.14 -5.58 -11.89
CA LEU A 20 -3.37 -6.29 -12.23
C LEU A 20 -4.64 -5.41 -12.20
N PRO A 21 -4.95 -4.62 -11.15
CA PRO A 21 -6.13 -3.76 -11.14
C PRO A 21 -6.10 -2.70 -12.24
N ILE A 22 -4.92 -2.16 -12.59
CA ILE A 22 -4.78 -1.19 -13.68
C ILE A 22 -5.12 -1.86 -15.02
N LEU A 23 -4.63 -3.08 -15.24
CA LEU A 23 -4.96 -3.86 -16.45
C LEU A 23 -6.45 -4.20 -16.53
N LEU A 24 -7.06 -4.63 -15.42
CA LEU A 24 -8.49 -4.95 -15.36
C LEU A 24 -9.35 -3.74 -15.71
N ILE A 25 -8.98 -2.55 -15.25
CA ILE A 25 -9.69 -1.30 -15.59
C ILE A 25 -9.42 -0.93 -17.05
N ALA A 26 -8.18 -1.08 -17.52
CA ALA A 26 -7.78 -0.73 -18.87
C ALA A 26 -8.47 -1.58 -19.96
N THR A 27 -8.70 -2.87 -19.69
CA THR A 27 -9.35 -3.82 -20.61
C THR A 27 -10.86 -3.94 -20.40
N SER A 28 -11.41 -3.32 -19.35
CA SER A 28 -12.83 -3.37 -19.04
C SER A 28 -13.66 -2.46 -19.95
N ASP A 29 -14.70 -3.03 -20.56
CA ASP A 29 -15.71 -2.29 -21.33
C ASP A 29 -16.76 -1.60 -20.45
N ARG A 30 -16.62 -1.67 -19.11
CA ARG A 30 -17.61 -1.09 -18.17
C ARG A 30 -17.52 0.43 -18.02
N ALA A 31 -16.39 1.05 -18.39
CA ALA A 31 -16.14 2.48 -18.21
C ALA A 31 -15.76 3.15 -19.54
N SER A 32 -16.32 4.34 -19.78
CA SER A 32 -16.02 5.15 -20.97
C SER A 32 -14.57 5.66 -20.97
N GLY A 33 -14.02 6.06 -22.12
CA GLY A 33 -12.58 6.37 -22.26
C GLY A 33 -12.01 7.38 -21.24
N ARG A 34 -12.76 8.44 -20.91
CA ARG A 34 -12.35 9.43 -19.88
C ARG A 34 -12.50 8.89 -18.46
N GLU A 35 -13.59 8.17 -18.20
CA GLU A 35 -13.88 7.57 -16.91
C GLU A 35 -12.85 6.48 -16.56
N ARG A 36 -12.45 5.68 -17.55
CA ARG A 36 -11.38 4.67 -17.44
C ARG A 36 -10.06 5.30 -16.98
N LEU A 37 -9.68 6.43 -17.58
CA LEU A 37 -8.48 7.17 -17.17
C LEU A 37 -8.59 7.71 -15.74
N ALA A 38 -9.77 8.20 -15.34
CA ALA A 38 -10.00 8.65 -13.96
C ALA A 38 -9.84 7.51 -12.96
N TRP A 39 -10.36 6.32 -13.26
CA TRP A 39 -10.22 5.14 -12.41
C TRP A 39 -8.77 4.64 -12.30
N ILE A 40 -8.02 4.60 -13.42
CA ILE A 40 -6.60 4.25 -13.40
C ILE A 40 -5.81 5.25 -12.54
N LEU A 41 -6.05 6.55 -12.76
CA LEU A 41 -5.39 7.62 -12.00
C LEU A 41 -5.72 7.54 -10.51
N LEU A 42 -6.97 7.23 -10.15
CA LEU A 42 -7.40 7.03 -8.77
C LEU A 42 -6.64 5.88 -8.08
N VAL A 43 -6.55 4.71 -8.74
CA VAL A 43 -5.84 3.54 -8.19
C VAL A 43 -4.37 3.84 -7.94
N ILE A 44 -3.70 4.48 -8.90
CA ILE A 44 -2.29 4.88 -8.77
C ILE A 44 -2.14 5.91 -7.64
N PHE A 45 -3.02 6.91 -7.59
CA PHE A 45 -2.98 7.98 -6.59
C PHE A 45 -3.14 7.43 -5.18
N ILE A 46 -4.15 6.61 -4.91
CA ILE A 46 -4.40 6.02 -3.58
C ILE A 46 -3.25 5.09 -3.17
N SER A 47 -2.76 4.27 -4.11
CA SER A 47 -1.66 3.34 -3.81
C SER A 47 -0.39 4.07 -3.41
N TRP A 48 -0.05 5.17 -4.09
CA TRP A 48 1.13 5.96 -3.77
C TRP A 48 0.93 6.80 -2.50
N PHE A 49 -0.25 7.41 -2.33
CA PHE A 49 -0.55 8.28 -1.19
C PHE A 49 -0.68 7.54 0.14
N SER A 50 -0.95 6.23 0.12
CA SER A 50 -0.97 5.37 1.32
C SER A 50 0.34 5.46 2.14
N TRP A 51 1.48 5.69 1.49
CA TRP A 51 2.76 5.84 2.19
C TRP A 51 2.84 7.12 3.01
N ILE A 52 2.27 8.22 2.51
CA ILE A 52 2.20 9.49 3.23
C ILE A 52 1.33 9.33 4.48
N PHE A 53 0.19 8.65 4.37
CA PHE A 53 -0.64 8.34 5.54
C PHE A 53 0.09 7.49 6.56
N TYR A 54 0.86 6.48 6.13
CA TYR A 54 1.69 5.69 7.05
C TYR A 54 2.64 6.56 7.88
N LEU A 55 3.31 7.54 7.25
CA LEU A 55 4.20 8.47 7.95
C LEU A 55 3.47 9.38 8.94
N ILE A 56 2.24 9.79 8.61
CA ILE A 56 1.42 10.65 9.47
C ILE A 56 0.81 9.86 10.65
N PHE A 57 0.39 8.60 10.43
CA PHE A 57 -0.20 7.74 11.46
C PHE A 57 0.83 7.07 12.37
N ALA A 58 2.05 6.81 11.89
CA ALA A 58 3.09 6.14 12.67
C ALA A 58 3.39 6.78 14.04
N PRO A 59 3.42 8.12 14.22
CA PRO A 59 3.67 8.74 15.52
C PRO A 59 2.41 9.05 16.38
N VAL A 60 1.24 8.45 16.14
CA VAL A 60 -0.01 8.86 16.84
C VAL A 60 -0.14 8.37 18.30
N ARG A 61 0.68 7.43 18.79
CA ARG A 61 0.66 7.02 20.21
C ARG A 61 2.06 6.98 20.80
N LYS A 62 2.33 7.96 21.67
CA LYS A 62 3.38 7.92 22.69
C LYS A 62 2.67 8.15 24.02
N ASP A 63 1.94 7.15 24.47
CA ASP A 63 1.40 7.11 25.84
C ASP A 63 2.47 6.31 26.61
N GLU A 64 3.45 6.94 27.27
CA GLU A 64 3.38 7.66 28.54
C GLU A 64 3.06 6.74 29.73
N ASP A 65 3.90 5.74 29.94
CA ASP A 65 3.99 4.94 31.18
C ASP A 65 5.42 5.00 31.77
N ASP A 66 6.00 6.21 31.83
CA ASP A 66 7.17 6.48 32.70
C ASP A 66 6.74 7.33 33.91
N PHE A 67 5.59 6.98 34.49
CA PHE A 67 5.29 7.38 35.86
C PHE A 67 6.11 6.46 36.78
N PRO A 68 7.10 6.97 37.54
CA PRO A 68 7.72 6.15 38.56
C PRO A 68 6.65 5.77 39.60
N VAL A 69 6.39 4.47 39.72
CA VAL A 69 5.58 3.91 40.80
C VAL A 69 6.19 4.38 42.12
N ASN A 70 5.48 5.21 42.88
CA ASN A 70 5.92 5.64 44.19
C ASN A 70 5.82 4.44 45.16
N PRO A 71 6.94 3.90 45.68
CA PRO A 71 6.92 2.70 46.52
C PRO A 71 6.46 2.97 47.97
N ARG A 72 6.05 4.21 48.29
CA ARG A 72 5.68 4.64 49.65
C ARG A 72 4.19 4.98 49.83
N ARG A 73 3.30 4.41 49.02
CA ARG A 73 1.85 4.36 49.29
C ARG A 73 1.32 2.94 49.22
#